data_AF-A0A442SXK1-F1
#
_entry.id   AF-A0A442SXK1-F1
#
_cell.length_a   1.000
_cell.length_b   1.000
_cell.length_c   1.000
_cell.angle_alpha   90.00
_cell.angle_beta   90.00
_cell.angle_gamma   90.00
#
_symmetry.space_group_name_H-M   'P 1'
#
loop_
_entity.id
_entity.type
_entity.pdbx_description
1 polymer ?
#
loop_
_entity_poly.entity_id
_entity_poly.type
_entity_poly.pdbx_seq_one_letter_code
_entity_poly.pdbx_strand_id
1 'polypeptide(L)' 'MKRKPSKTRFTKLLSADTTWMSADPLIGLLELETDSGTIELAMNRIVAERLLSAVVEFL' A
#
# COMPACT_ATOMS: atom_id res chain seq x y z
N MET A 1 12.13 6.83 33.29
CA MET A 1 11.75 6.50 31.90
C MET A 1 10.62 7.42 31.46
N LYS A 2 10.85 8.34 30.49
CA LYS A 2 9.77 9.19 29.97
C LYS A 2 9.02 8.45 28.88
N ARG A 3 7.75 8.10 29.12
CA ARG A 3 6.85 7.57 28.09
C ARG A 3 6.59 8.69 27.08
N LYS A 4 7.03 8.51 25.82
CA LYS A 4 6.64 9.38 24.71
C LYS A 4 5.13 9.22 24.49
N PRO A 5 4.38 10.32 24.23
CA PRO A 5 2.98 10.19 23.88
C PRO A 5 2.88 9.44 22.55
N SER A 6 2.35 8.21 22.57
CA SER A 6 1.95 7.52 21.35
C SER A 6 0.68 8.21 20.84
N LYS A 7 0.85 9.33 20.12
CA LYS A 7 -0.16 9.70 19.14
C LYS A 7 -0.13 8.56 18.13
N THR A 8 -1.10 7.66 18.17
CA THR A 8 -1.43 6.81 17.02
C THR A 8 -1.91 7.76 15.93
N ARG A 9 -0.95 8.41 15.27
CA ARG A 9 -1.19 9.19 14.07
C ARG A 9 -1.28 8.13 12.98
N PHE A 10 -2.49 7.82 12.56
CA PHE A 10 -2.68 6.95 11.40
C PHE A 10 -1.90 7.54 10.25
N THR A 11 -1.12 6.70 9.57
CA THR A 11 -0.43 7.09 8.34
C THR A 11 -1.49 7.41 7.30
N LYS A 12 -1.42 8.61 6.72
CA LYS A 12 -2.39 9.03 5.70
C LYS A 12 -1.99 8.44 4.37
N LEU A 13 -2.92 7.74 3.72
CA LEU A 13 -2.77 7.35 2.34
C LEU A 13 -3.06 8.57 1.45
N LEU A 14 -2.15 8.85 0.51
CA LEU A 14 -2.24 9.97 -0.41
C LEU A 14 -2.60 9.49 -1.83
N SER A 15 -2.01 8.38 -2.25
CA SER A 15 -2.27 7.75 -3.54
C SER A 15 -1.99 6.24 -3.45
N ALA A 16 -2.55 5.49 -4.39
CA ALA A 16 -2.27 4.07 -4.55
C ALA A 16 -2.22 3.74 -6.04
N ASP A 17 -1.28 2.88 -6.42
CA ASP A 17 -1.12 2.40 -7.80
C ASP A 17 -0.65 0.94 -7.81
N THR A 18 -0.77 0.27 -8.95
CA THR A 18 -0.25 -1.07 -9.16
C THR A 18 0.56 -1.19 -10.43
N THR A 19 1.74 -1.80 -10.30
CA THR A 19 2.63 -2.10 -11.42
C THR A 19 2.66 -3.61 -11.68
N TRP A 20 2.53 -4.01 -12.95
CA TRP A 20 2.67 -5.42 -13.33
C TRP A 20 4.14 -5.78 -13.50
N MET A 21 4.61 -6.79 -12.76
CA MET A 21 6.03 -7.18 -12.77
C MET A 21 6.30 -8.48 -13.53
N SER A 22 5.42 -9.48 -13.41
CA SER A 22 5.55 -10.74 -14.13
C SER A 22 4.18 -11.37 -14.43
N ALA A 23 4.07 -12.02 -15.60
CA ALA A 23 2.89 -12.76 -16.01
C ALA A 23 2.92 -14.24 -15.56
N ASP A 24 4.09 -14.81 -15.28
CA ASP A 24 4.26 -16.15 -14.70
C ASP A 24 5.60 -16.22 -13.94
N PRO A 25 5.61 -16.38 -12.60
CA PRO A 25 4.44 -16.35 -11.71
C PRO A 25 3.74 -14.98 -11.75
N LEU A 26 2.43 -14.95 -11.48
CA LEU A 26 1.63 -13.72 -11.50
C LEU A 26 2.03 -12.78 -10.36
N ILE A 27 3.02 -11.92 -10.59
CA ILE A 27 3.53 -10.96 -9.61
C ILE A 27 3.13 -9.54 -10.01
N GLY A 28 2.48 -8.84 -9.07
CA GLY A 28 2.23 -7.42 -9.12
C GLY A 28 2.90 -6.70 -7.96
N LEU A 29 3.14 -5.42 -8.15
CA LEU A 29 3.57 -4.48 -7.12
C LEU A 29 2.37 -3.59 -6.78
N LEU A 30 2.05 -3.46 -5.50
CA LEU A 30 1.14 -2.44 -4.99
C LEU A 30 1.98 -1.34 -4.33
N GLU A 31 1.83 -0.12 -4.81
CA GLU A 31 2.55 1.05 -4.34
C GLU A 31 1.56 1.97 -3.60
N LEU A 32 1.83 2.25 -2.34
CA LEU A 32 1.02 3.10 -1.50
C LEU A 32 1.83 4.33 -1.10
N GLU A 33 1.46 5.48 -1.62
CA GLU A 33 2.08 6.75 -1.25
C GLU A 33 1.44 7.25 0.04
N THR A 34 2.26 7.54 1.04
CA THR A 34 1.79 8.03 2.33
C THR A 34 2.43 9.33 2.75
N ASP A 35 1.84 10.01 3.73
CA ASP A 35 2.44 11.21 4.35
C ASP A 35 3.76 10.95 5.10
N SER A 36 4.19 9.68 5.18
CA SER A 36 5.45 9.24 5.77
C SER A 36 6.43 8.59 4.78
N GLY A 37 6.06 8.50 3.50
CA GLY A 37 6.84 7.84 2.45
C GLY A 37 6.05 6.73 1.73
N THR A 38 6.72 6.06 0.80
CA THR A 38 6.10 5.02 -0.03
C THR A 38 6.21 3.64 0.62
N ILE A 39 5.14 2.86 0.56
CA ILE A 39 5.13 1.44 0.92
C ILE A 39 4.95 0.65 -0.37
N GLU A 40 5.89 -0.25 -0.63
CA GLU A 40 5.90 -1.13 -1.80
C GLU A 40 5.63 -2.58 -1.36
N LEU A 41 4.64 -3.21 -1.98
CA LEU A 41 4.23 -4.58 -1.66
C LEU A 41 4.24 -5.45 -2.91
N ALA A 42 5.25 -6.31 -3.03
CA ALA A 42 5.29 -7.33 -4.08
C ALA A 42 4.43 -8.52 -3.66
N MET A 43 3.44 -8.87 -4.48
CA MET A 43 2.50 -9.94 -4.16
C MET A 43 1.89 -10.56 -5.42
N ASN A 44 1.00 -11.54 -5.24
CA ASN A 44 0.23 -12.05 -6.36
C ASN A 44 -0.53 -10.91 -7.04
N ARG A 45 -0.42 -10.84 -8.37
CA ARG A 45 -1.01 -9.75 -9.17
C ARG A 45 -2.50 -9.53 -8.91
N ILE A 46 -3.29 -10.61 -8.85
CA ILE A 46 -4.74 -10.54 -8.63
C ILE A 46 -5.03 -9.94 -7.25
N VAL A 47 -4.19 -10.25 -6.26
CA VAL A 47 -4.31 -9.69 -4.91
C VAL A 47 -3.97 -8.20 -4.92
N ALA A 48 -2.91 -7.78 -5.61
CA ALA A 48 -2.54 -6.37 -5.74
C ALA A 48 -3.66 -5.54 -6.37
N GLU A 49 -4.24 -6.01 -7.48
CA GLU A 49 -5.35 -5.33 -8.17
C GLU A 49 -6.61 -5.24 -7.29
N ARG A 50 -6.95 -6.31 -6.57
CA ARG A 50 -8.10 -6.31 -5.66
C ARG A 50 -7.92 -5.38 -4.47
N LEU A 51 -6.72 -5.34 -3.91
CA LEU A 51 -6.39 -4.41 -2.82
C LEU A 51 -6.41 -2.97 -3.30
N LEU A 52 -5.88 -2.68 -4.49
CA LEU A 52 -5.98 -1.35 -5.09
C LEU A 52 -7.43 -0.91 -5.22
N SER A 53 -8.31 -1.76 -5.76
CA SER A 53 -9.75 -1.46 -5.87
C SER A 53 -10.37 -1.12 -4.52
N ALA A 54 -10.12 -1.95 -3.50
CA ALA A 54 -10.66 -1.74 -2.16
C ALA A 54 -10.12 -0.45 -1.50
N VAL A 55 -8.87 -0.10 -1.80
CA VAL A 55 -8.22 1.13 -1.30
C VAL A 55 -8.80 2.36 -2.00
N VAL A 56 -8.98 2.34 -3.31
CA VAL A 56 -9.56 3.44 -4.08
C VAL A 56 -11.03 3.67 -3.70
N GLU A 57 -11.82 2.61 -3.49
CA GLU A 57 -13.20 2.73 -3.02
C GLU A 57 -13.32 3.37 -1.62
N PHE A 58 -12.27 3.31 -0.81
CA PHE A 58 -12.24 3.88 0.53
C PHE A 58 -11.87 5.37 0.56
N LEU A 59 -11.20 5.88 -0.49
CA LEU A 59 -10.74 7.27 -0.61
C LEU A 59 -11.81 8.20 -1.22
#